data_AF-A0A562LA82-F1
#
_entry.id   AF-A0A562LA82-F1
#
_cell.length_a   1.000
_cell.length_b   1.000
_cell.length_c   1.000
_cell.angle_alpha   90.00
_cell.angle_beta   90.00
_cell.angle_gamma   90.00
#
_symmetry.space_group_name_H-M   'P 1'
#
loop_
_entity.id
_entity.type
_entity.pdbx_description
1 polymer ?
#
loop_
_entity_poly.entity_id
_entity_poly.type
_entity_poly.pdbx_seq_one_letter_code
_entity_poly.pdbx_strand_id
1 'polypeptide(L)'
;MTELDRYLDAATRQNTVRSYASALRHFEVEWQGHLPATPDSVARYLAAYAQTLAASTLRHRLAAIASWHRDHGFVDPTRSPLVRKVLKG
;
A
#
# COMPACT_ATOMS: atom_id res chain seq x y z
N MET A 1 -18.29 19.59 8.49
CA MET A 1 -16.85 19.28 8.59
C MET A 1 -16.49 19.25 10.06
N THR A 2 -16.09 18.09 10.57
CA THR A 2 -15.83 17.91 12.00
C THR A 2 -14.38 18.31 12.36
N GLU A 3 -14.13 18.64 13.64
CA GLU A 3 -12.78 18.89 14.18
C GLU A 3 -11.82 17.71 13.90
N LEU A 4 -12.38 16.50 13.88
CA LEU A 4 -11.70 15.24 13.59
C LEU A 4 -11.17 15.18 12.15
N ASP A 5 -11.97 15.61 11.17
CA ASP A 5 -11.56 15.71 9.76
C ASP A 5 -10.38 16.69 9.62
N ARG A 6 -10.41 17.81 10.34
CA ARG A 6 -9.32 18.80 10.34
C ARG A 6 -8.04 18.29 11.00
N TYR A 7 -8.14 17.51 12.08
CA TYR A 7 -6.99 16.89 12.73
C TYR A 7 -6.40 15.74 11.91
N LEU A 8 -7.24 14.97 11.21
CA LEU A 8 -6.81 13.92 10.28
C LEU A 8 -6.13 14.51 9.03
N ASP A 9 -6.65 15.62 8.51
CA ASP A 9 -6.07 16.35 7.38
C ASP A 9 -4.76 17.06 7.74
N ALA A 10 -4.65 17.57 8.98
CA ALA A 10 -3.43 18.20 9.51
C ALA A 10 -2.33 17.18 9.88
N ALA A 11 -2.70 15.99 10.38
CA ALA A 11 -1.76 14.92 10.68
C ALA A 11 -1.22 14.24 9.41
N THR A 12 -2.02 14.22 8.34
CA THR A 12 -1.67 13.59 7.06
C THR A 12 -1.16 14.65 6.11
N ARG A 13 0.06 15.15 6.32
CA ARG A 13 0.76 16.08 5.40
C ARG A 13 0.43 15.68 3.95
N GLN A 14 -0.11 16.59 3.13
CA GLN A 14 -0.56 16.31 1.75
C GLN A 14 0.44 15.49 0.92
N ASN A 15 1.74 15.63 1.22
CA ASN A 15 2.80 14.82 0.64
C ASN A 15 2.63 13.31 0.89
N THR A 16 2.22 12.89 2.09
CA THR A 16 1.96 11.49 2.44
C THR A 16 0.75 10.96 1.67
N VAL A 17 -0.34 11.72 1.57
CA VAL A 17 -1.53 11.35 0.78
C VAL A 17 -1.16 11.16 -0.69
N ARG A 18 -0.47 12.13 -1.28
CA ARG A 18 -0.02 12.06 -2.69
C ARG A 18 0.93 10.89 -2.92
N SER A 19 1.81 10.62 -1.97
CA SER A 19 2.77 9.52 -2.05
C SER A 19 2.08 8.15 -1.97
N TYR A 20 1.05 7.99 -1.14
CA TYR A 20 0.24 6.78 -1.09
C TYR A 20 -0.63 6.61 -2.34
N ALA A 21 -1.25 7.70 -2.82
CA ALA A 21 -2.02 7.68 -4.06
C ALA A 21 -1.15 7.28 -5.27
N SER A 22 0.10 7.73 -5.32
CA SER A 22 1.05 7.32 -6.37
C SER A 22 1.37 5.83 -6.29
N ALA A 23 1.57 5.30 -5.08
CA ALA A 23 1.82 3.88 -4.88
C ALA A 23 0.62 3.01 -5.28
N LEU A 24 -0.61 3.43 -4.93
CA LEU A 24 -1.85 2.75 -5.33
C LEU A 24 -2.05 2.80 -6.84
N ARG A 25 -1.86 3.97 -7.47
CA ARG A 25 -1.95 4.10 -8.94
C ARG A 25 -1.00 3.15 -9.64
N HIS A 26 0.24 3.03 -9.18
CA HIS A 26 1.16 2.09 -9.79
C HIS A 26 0.75 0.63 -9.58
N PHE A 27 0.11 0.30 -8.46
CA PHE A 27 -0.43 -1.05 -8.28
C PHE A 27 -1.59 -1.32 -9.24
N GLU A 28 -2.52 -0.37 -9.42
CA GLU A 28 -3.72 -0.55 -10.25
C GLU A 28 -3.47 -0.35 -11.75
N VAL A 29 -2.65 0.62 -12.13
CA VAL A 29 -2.45 1.03 -13.53
C VAL A 29 -1.23 0.34 -14.13
N GLU A 30 -0.06 0.47 -13.50
CA GLU A 30 1.20 -0.06 -14.05
C GLU A 30 1.27 -1.58 -13.90
N TRP A 31 0.86 -2.09 -12.74
CA TRP A 31 0.87 -3.54 -12.45
C TRP A 31 -0.45 -4.23 -12.83
N GLN A 32 -1.51 -3.48 -13.12
CA GLN A 32 -2.86 -4.02 -13.39
C GLN A 32 -3.42 -4.87 -12.23
N GLY A 33 -3.05 -4.53 -10.99
CA GLY A 33 -3.63 -5.12 -9.80
C GLY A 33 -5.03 -4.58 -9.53
N HIS A 34 -5.85 -5.36 -8.83
CA HIS A 34 -7.19 -4.94 -8.41
C HIS A 34 -7.26 -4.74 -6.90
N LEU A 35 -7.96 -3.70 -6.49
CA LEU A 35 -8.35 -3.47 -5.10
C LEU A 35 -9.83 -3.85 -4.90
N PRO A 36 -10.21 -4.56 -3.81
CA PRO A 36 -9.33 -5.06 -2.73
C PRO A 36 -8.37 -6.16 -3.20
N ALA A 37 -7.12 -6.04 -2.78
CA ALA A 37 -6.04 -6.92 -3.23
C ALA A 37 -5.94 -8.15 -2.34
N THR A 38 -5.70 -9.32 -2.95
CA THR A 38 -5.42 -10.54 -2.19
C THR A 38 -3.97 -10.55 -1.71
N PRO A 39 -3.64 -11.23 -0.59
CA PRO A 39 -2.26 -11.35 -0.13
C PRO A 39 -1.30 -11.93 -1.18
N ASP A 40 -1.80 -12.84 -2.01
CA ASP A 40 -1.09 -13.47 -3.11
C ASP A 40 -0.80 -12.47 -4.25
N SER A 41 -1.78 -11.61 -4.60
CA SER A 41 -1.57 -10.52 -5.56
C SER A 41 -0.54 -9.50 -5.07
N VAL A 42 -0.60 -9.12 -3.80
CA VAL A 42 0.37 -8.19 -3.19
C VAL A 42 1.77 -8.79 -3.18
N ALA A 43 1.88 -10.08 -2.89
CA ALA A 43 3.17 -10.76 -2.89
C ALA A 43 3.79 -10.90 -4.28
N ARG A 44 3.00 -11.25 -5.31
CA ARG A 44 3.50 -11.27 -6.70
C ARG A 44 3.98 -9.90 -7.14
N TYR A 45 3.23 -8.86 -6.81
CA TYR A 45 3.63 -7.48 -7.08
C TYR A 45 4.97 -7.14 -6.43
N LEU A 46 5.13 -7.42 -5.14
CA LEU A 46 6.39 -7.16 -4.44
C LEU A 46 7.55 -7.95 -5.04
N ALA A 47 7.33 -9.23 -5.36
CA ALA A 47 8.36 -10.08 -5.97
C ALA A 47 8.78 -9.60 -7.36
N ALA A 48 7.83 -9.16 -8.18
CA ALA A 48 8.09 -8.64 -9.52
C ALA A 48 8.97 -7.39 -9.51
N TYR A 49 8.78 -6.52 -8.51
CA TYR A 49 9.55 -5.29 -8.36
C TYR A 49 10.70 -5.36 -7.33
N ALA A 50 10.93 -6.53 -6.72
CA ALA A 50 11.95 -6.73 -5.69
C ALA A 50 13.37 -6.45 -6.19
N GLN A 51 13.66 -6.78 -7.45
CA GLN A 51 14.97 -6.58 -8.07
C GLN A 51 15.15 -5.17 -8.66
N THR A 52 14.05 -4.45 -8.89
CA THR A 52 14.08 -3.14 -9.57
C THR A 52 13.92 -1.96 -8.62
N LEU A 53 13.23 -2.15 -7.48
CA LEU A 53 12.93 -1.09 -6.53
C LEU A 53 13.65 -1.32 -5.20
N ALA A 54 14.00 -0.22 -4.53
CA ALA A 54 14.56 -0.27 -3.20
C ALA A 54 13.56 -0.85 -2.19
N ALA A 55 14.06 -1.56 -1.17
CA ALA A 55 13.25 -2.12 -0.09
C ALA A 55 12.44 -1.06 0.68
N SER A 56 12.90 0.19 0.72
CA SER A 56 12.13 1.33 1.28
C SER A 56 10.89 1.64 0.44
N THR A 57 11.02 1.64 -0.89
CA THR A 57 9.92 1.87 -1.83
C THR A 57 8.89 0.74 -1.78
N LEU A 58 9.34 -0.51 -1.68
CA LEU A 58 8.45 -1.67 -1.54
C LEU A 58 7.63 -1.60 -0.24
N ARG A 59 8.27 -1.26 0.88
CA ARG A 59 7.58 -1.02 2.17
C ARG A 59 6.59 0.13 2.09
N HIS A 60 6.94 1.21 1.40
CA HIS A 60 6.04 2.35 1.19
C HIS A 60 4.79 1.94 0.40
N ARG A 61 4.97 1.19 -0.69
CA ARG A 61 3.85 0.66 -1.49
C ARG A 61 2.97 -0.28 -0.67
N LEU A 62 3.59 -1.15 0.13
CA LEU A 62 2.87 -2.03 1.04
C LEU A 62 2.03 -1.25 2.07
N ALA A 63 2.60 -0.19 2.64
CA ALA A 63 1.90 0.68 3.60
C ALA A 63 0.72 1.41 2.95
N ALA A 64 0.86 1.85 1.69
CA ALA A 64 -0.22 2.49 0.94
C ALA A 64 -1.39 1.52 0.70
N ILE A 65 -1.10 0.29 0.26
CA ILE A 65 -2.12 -0.76 0.08
C ILE A 65 -2.79 -1.09 1.42
N ALA A 66 -2.03 -1.24 2.50
CA ALA A 66 -2.57 -1.49 3.83
C ALA A 66 -3.46 -0.32 4.31
N SER A 67 -3.08 0.93 4.03
CA SER A 67 -3.88 2.10 4.37
C SER A 67 -5.21 2.09 3.65
N TRP A 68 -5.20 1.87 2.33
CA TRP A 68 -6.43 1.77 1.54
C TRP A 68 -7.37 0.70 2.08
N HIS A 69 -6.86 -0.49 2.46
CA HIS A 69 -7.70 -1.54 3.02
C HIS A 69 -8.31 -1.13 4.37
N ARG A 70 -7.53 -0.50 5.26
CA ARG A 70 -8.04 0.00 6.55
C ARG A 70 -9.11 1.08 6.36
N ASP A 71 -8.87 2.02 5.46
CA ASP A 71 -9.77 3.16 5.22
C ASP A 71 -11.10 2.70 4.62
N HIS A 72 -11.09 1.60 3.86
CA HIS A 72 -12.27 0.97 3.28
C HIS A 72 -12.87 -0.19 4.12
N GLY A 73 -12.32 -0.46 5.32
CA GLY A 73 -12.82 -1.50 6.23
C GLY A 73 -12.53 -2.94 5.81
N PHE A 74 -11.59 -3.16 4.89
CA PHE A 74 -11.16 -4.49 4.45
C PHE A 74 -10.05 -5.07 5.35
N VAL A 75 -9.95 -6.40 5.36
CA VAL A 75 -8.85 -7.12 6.03
C VAL A 75 -7.53 -6.76 5.35
N ASP A 76 -6.54 -6.40 6.16
CA ASP A 76 -5.21 -6.01 5.70
C ASP A 76 -4.46 -7.21 5.07
N PRO A 77 -4.24 -7.21 3.74
CA PRO A 77 -3.59 -8.31 3.04
C PRO A 77 -2.10 -8.42 3.38
N THR A 78 -1.52 -7.36 3.94
CA THR A 78 -0.09 -7.26 4.24
C THR A 78 0.33 -8.04 5.47
N ARG A 79 -0.63 -8.42 6.32
CA ARG A 79 -0.40 -9.24 7.52
C ARG A 79 -0.17 -10.72 7.21
N SER A 80 -0.40 -11.14 5.96
CA SER A 80 -0.18 -12.52 5.56
C SER A 80 1.30 -12.92 5.69
N PRO A 81 1.62 -14.12 6.21
CA PRO A 81 2.99 -14.64 6.27
C PRO A 81 3.69 -14.65 4.91
N LEU A 82 2.92 -14.81 3.83
CA LEU A 82 3.43 -14.87 2.46
C LEU A 82 4.06 -13.53 2.05
N VAL A 83 3.38 -12.41 2.31
CA VAL A 83 3.88 -11.06 2.01
C VAL A 83 5.13 -10.73 2.81
N ARG A 84 5.17 -11.13 4.09
CA ARG A 84 6.35 -10.96 4.95
C ARG A 84 7.55 -11.78 4.46
N LYS A 85 7.31 -12.98 3.94
CA LYS A 85 8.37 -13.85 3.40
C LYS A 85 9.00 -13.23 2.14
N VAL A 86 8.18 -12.65 1.26
CA VAL A 86 8.66 -11.94 0.06
C VAL A 86 9.48 -10.70 0.39
N LEU A 87 9.17 -10.00 1.49
CA LEU A 87 9.95 -8.83 1.89
C LEU A 87 11.28 -9.18 2.59
N LYS A 88 11.42 -10.42 3.07
CA LYS A 88 12.62 -10.91 3.79
C LYS A 88 13.60 -11.66 2.87
N GLY A 89 13.09 -12.23 1.77
CA GLY A 89 13.90 -12.90 0.74
C GLY A 89 14.52 -11.89 -0.19
#